data_AF-M9SK37-F1
#
_entry.id   AF-M9SK37-F1
#
_cell.length_a   1.000
_cell.length_b   1.000
_cell.length_c   1.000
_cell.angle_alpha   90.00
_cell.angle_beta   90.00
_cell.angle_gamma   90.00
#
_symmetry.space_group_name_H-M   'P 1'
#
loop_
_entity.id
_entity.type
_entity.pdbx_description
1 polymer ?
#
loop_
_entity_poly.entity_id
_entity_poly.type
_entity_poly.pdbx_seq_one_letter_code
_entity_poly.pdbx_strand_id
1 'polypeptide(L)'
;MPDELLEMIWKALGDDRVSTNEAAARLEEYFKYRCPDDLIKTMNKYRKEGLVKGKVSFDDGGWIWWADEECRSKAGHRTIAGGQ
;
A
#
# COMPACT_ATOMS: atom_id res chain seq x y z
N MET A 1 14.90 5.14 2.73
CA MET A 1 13.81 5.77 1.99
C MET A 1 12.59 4.85 2.03
N PRO A 2 11.76 4.93 3.08
CA PRO A 2 10.51 4.15 3.18
C PRO A 2 9.41 4.59 2.19
N ASP A 3 9.63 5.71 1.50
CA ASP A 3 8.65 6.39 0.65
C ASP A 3 8.50 5.75 -0.75
N GLU A 4 9.58 5.28 -1.38
CA GLU A 4 9.51 4.72 -2.74
C GLU A 4 8.58 3.50 -2.82
N LEU A 5 8.69 2.56 -1.86
CA LEU A 5 7.82 1.38 -1.82
C LEU A 5 6.35 1.74 -1.58
N LEU A 6 6.09 2.80 -0.80
CA LEU A 6 4.73 3.28 -0.56
C LEU A 6 4.13 3.87 -1.84
N GLU A 7 4.89 4.68 -2.57
CA GLU A 7 4.46 5.24 -3.86
C GLU A 7 4.20 4.14 -4.90
N MET A 8 5.05 3.11 -4.94
CA MET A 8 4.84 1.93 -5.79
C MET A 8 3.53 1.20 -5.43
N ILE A 9 3.28 0.99 -4.14
CA ILE A 9 2.05 0.36 -3.66
C ILE A 9 0.83 1.22 -4.01
N TRP A 10 0.85 2.52 -3.78
CA TRP A 10 -0.26 3.40 -4.18
C TRP A 10 -0.50 3.41 -5.67
N LYS A 11 0.56 3.32 -6.47
CA LYS A 11 0.42 3.22 -7.93
C LYS A 11 -0.19 1.87 -8.36
N ALA A 12 0.17 0.79 -7.67
CA ALA A 12 -0.40 -0.54 -7.92
C ALA A 12 -1.87 -0.64 -7.46
N LEU A 13 -2.21 -0.05 -6.31
CA LEU A 13 -3.57 0.07 -5.79
C LEU A 13 -4.43 0.98 -6.69
N GLY A 14 -3.85 2.08 -7.14
CA GLY A 14 -4.56 3.14 -7.85
C GLY A 14 -5.62 3.79 -6.95
N ASP A 15 -6.81 3.96 -7.50
CA ASP A 15 -8.01 4.42 -6.77
C ASP A 15 -8.95 3.27 -6.39
N ASP A 16 -8.58 2.05 -6.78
CA ASP A 16 -9.46 0.89 -6.70
C ASP A 16 -9.17 0.01 -5.47
N ARG A 17 -10.12 -0.87 -5.14
CA ARG A 17 -9.96 -1.82 -4.05
C ARG A 17 -9.46 -3.14 -4.61
N VAL A 18 -8.20 -3.46 -4.33
CA VAL A 18 -7.56 -4.66 -4.87
C VAL A 18 -7.18 -5.64 -3.79
N SER A 19 -7.23 -6.92 -4.09
CA SER A 19 -6.75 -7.96 -3.19
C SER A 19 -5.22 -7.97 -3.11
N THR A 20 -4.65 -8.56 -2.06
CA THR A 20 -3.19 -8.72 -1.93
C THR A 20 -2.57 -9.35 -3.17
N ASN A 21 -3.25 -10.35 -3.75
CA ASN A 21 -2.77 -11.04 -4.95
C ASN A 21 -2.75 -10.10 -6.17
N GLU A 22 -3.80 -9.31 -6.39
CA GLU A 22 -3.84 -8.29 -7.44
C GLU A 22 -2.75 -7.23 -7.22
N ALA A 23 -2.60 -6.72 -5.99
CA ALA A 23 -1.56 -5.75 -5.66
C ALA A 23 -0.16 -6.34 -5.91
N ALA A 24 0.07 -7.60 -5.55
CA ALA A 24 1.33 -8.30 -5.80
C ALA A 24 1.59 -8.51 -7.30
N ALA A 25 0.58 -8.93 -8.06
CA ALA A 25 0.68 -9.12 -9.50
C ALA A 25 1.00 -7.80 -10.21
N ARG A 26 0.33 -6.71 -9.83
CA ARG A 26 0.62 -5.37 -10.36
C ARG A 26 2.02 -4.91 -9.96
N LEU A 27 2.45 -5.11 -8.72
CA LEU A 27 3.81 -4.75 -8.31
C LEU A 27 4.87 -5.56 -9.05
N GLU A 28 4.63 -6.84 -9.32
CA GLU A 28 5.50 -7.67 -10.14
C GLU A 28 5.51 -7.19 -11.60
N GLU A 29 4.37 -6.79 -12.15
CA GLU A 29 4.28 -6.29 -13.53
C GLU A 29 4.95 -4.93 -13.70
N TYR A 30 4.62 -3.96 -12.84
CA TYR A 30 5.11 -2.58 -12.93
C TYR A 30 6.58 -2.43 -12.49
N PHE A 31 6.97 -3.15 -11.43
CA PHE A 31 8.26 -2.94 -10.76
C PHE A 31 9.15 -4.18 -10.78
N LYS A 32 8.70 -5.30 -11.37
CA LYS A 32 9.39 -6.61 -11.30
C LYS A 32 9.71 -7.02 -9.86
N TYR A 33 8.91 -6.54 -8.91
CA TYR A 33 9.12 -6.77 -7.49
C TYR A 33 8.42 -8.07 -7.08
N ARG A 34 9.22 -9.09 -6.76
CA ARG A 34 8.75 -10.46 -6.49
C ARG A 34 8.93 -10.77 -5.01
N CYS A 35 7.95 -10.41 -4.18
CA CYS A 35 7.94 -10.77 -2.76
C CYS A 35 6.49 -10.84 -2.21
N PRO A 36 5.78 -11.97 -2.40
CA PRO A 36 4.41 -12.12 -1.92
C PRO A 36 4.29 -12.11 -0.38
N ASP A 37 5.30 -12.58 0.37
CA ASP A 37 5.25 -12.65 1.84
C ASP A 37 5.53 -11.30 2.53
N ASP A 38 6.45 -10.51 1.97
CA ASP A 38 6.77 -9.18 2.52
C ASP A 38 5.70 -8.13 2.20
N LEU A 39 4.90 -8.30 1.14
CA LEU A 39 3.87 -7.34 0.78
C LEU A 39 2.79 -7.24 1.86
N ILE A 40 2.30 -8.37 2.38
CA ILE A 40 1.29 -8.38 3.45
C ILE A 40 1.83 -7.72 4.72
N LYS A 41 3.08 -8.01 5.09
CA LYS A 41 3.73 -7.41 6.27
C LYS A 41 3.90 -5.90 6.10
N THR A 42 4.35 -5.49 4.92
CA THR A 42 4.54 -4.09 4.54
C THR A 42 3.22 -3.33 4.56
N MET A 43 2.18 -3.87 3.93
CA MET A 43 0.84 -3.27 3.95
C MET A 43 0.24 -3.21 5.35
N ASN A 44 0.46 -4.23 6.19
CA ASN A 44 0.06 -4.17 7.61
C ASN A 44 0.79 -3.07 8.38
N LYS A 45 2.08 -2.85 8.10
CA LYS A 45 2.85 -1.75 8.69
C LYS A 45 2.27 -0.40 8.26
N TYR A 46 2.07 -0.18 6.97
CA TYR A 46 1.47 1.05 6.45
C TYR A 46 0.04 1.27 6.96
N ARG A 47 -0.72 0.18 7.17
CA ARG A 47 -2.05 0.25 7.76
C ARG A 47 -2.01 0.74 9.20
N LYS A 48 -1.04 0.28 10.00
CA LYS A 48 -0.80 0.80 11.36
C LYS A 48 -0.37 2.27 11.36
N GLU A 49 0.36 2.71 10.34
CA GLU A 49 0.77 4.11 10.15
C GLU A 49 -0.36 4.99 9.58
N GLY A 50 -1.46 4.39 9.09
CA GLY A 50 -2.58 5.11 8.48
C GLY A 50 -2.36 5.52 7.02
N LEU A 51 -1.37 4.91 6.35
CA LEU A 51 -0.97 5.19 4.97
C LEU A 51 -1.65 4.28 3.94
N VAL A 52 -2.30 3.20 4.38
CA VAL A 52 -3.12 2.33 3.54
C VAL A 52 -4.27 1.76 4.37
N LYS A 53 -5.40 1.48 3.73
CA LYS A 53 -6.54 0.80 4.36
C LYS A 53 -6.57 -0.64 3.88
N GLY A 54 -6.93 -1.54 4.79
CA GLY A 54 -6.96 -2.97 4.54
C GLY A 54 -8.08 -3.64 5.30
N LYS A 55 -8.82 -4.52 4.63
CA LYS A 55 -9.92 -5.32 5.20
C LYS A 55 -9.82 -6.76 4.71
N VAL A 56 -10.06 -7.71 5.62
CA VAL A 56 -10.23 -9.11 5.22
C VAL A 56 -11.60 -9.30 4.58
N SER A 57 -11.63 -9.83 3.36
CA SER A 57 -12.83 -10.23 2.65
C SER A 57 -12.84 -11.75 2.55
N PHE A 58 -13.85 -12.36 3.17
CA PHE A 58 -14.07 -13.80 3.07
C PHE A 58 -14.55 -14.22 1.67
N ASP A 59 -15.23 -13.31 0.97
CA ASP A 59 -15.71 -13.51 -0.41
C ASP A 59 -14.56 -13.69 -1.41
N ASP A 60 -13.52 -12.84 -1.28
CA ASP A 60 -12.31 -12.88 -2.10
C ASP A 60 -11.24 -13.86 -1.56
N GLY A 61 -11.51 -14.48 -0.40
CA GLY A 61 -10.57 -15.37 0.28
C GLY A 61 -9.25 -14.70 0.70
N GLY A 62 -9.25 -13.40 0.99
CA GLY A 62 -8.01 -12.64 1.16
C GLY A 62 -8.15 -11.26 1.81
N TRP A 63 -7.05 -10.51 1.81
CA TRP A 63 -7.04 -9.11 2.21
C TRP A 63 -7.27 -8.22 1.00
N ILE A 64 -8.20 -7.28 1.13
CA ILE A 64 -8.44 -6.18 0.20
C ILE A 64 -7.78 -4.93 0.74
N TRP A 65 -7.01 -4.24 -0.11
CA TRP A 65 -6.25 -3.05 0.20
C TRP A 65 -6.67 -1.89 -0.71
N TRP A 66 -6.65 -0.68 -0.17
CA TRP A 66 -6.92 0.54 -0.90
C TRP A 66 -6.27 1.75 -0.21
N ALA A 67 -5.99 2.80 -0.97
CA ALA A 67 -5.42 4.04 -0.46
C ALA A 67 -6.33 5.21 -0.84
N ASP A 68 -6.88 5.86 0.18
CA ASP A 68 -7.77 7.01 0.03
C ASP A 68 -6.99 8.33 0.06
N GLU A 69 -7.64 9.45 -0.24
CA GLU A 69 -6.99 10.78 -0.24
C GLU A 69 -6.42 11.12 1.15
N GLU A 70 -7.08 10.67 2.22
CA GLU A 70 -6.60 10.75 3.60
C GLU A 70 -5.24 10.05 3.80
N CYS A 71 -5.06 8.87 3.19
CA CYS A 71 -3.82 8.13 3.24
C CYS A 71 -2.72 8.87 2.47
N ARG A 72 -3.06 9.42 1.29
CA ARG A 72 -2.13 10.19 0.45
C ARG A 72 -1.69 11.49 1.11
N SER A 73 -2.62 12.17 1.78
CA SER A 73 -2.37 13.41 2.55
C SER A 73 -1.43 13.17 3.74
N LYS A 74 -1.54 12.02 4.42
CA LYS A 74 -0.65 11.70 5.56
C LYS A 74 0.80 11.45 5.19
N ALA A 75 1.12 10.92 4.00
CA ALA A 75 2.53 10.83 3.58
C ALA A 75 3.11 12.22 3.32
N GLY A 76 2.33 13.12 2.72
CA GLY A 76 2.74 14.52 2.53
C GLY A 76 3.04 15.24 3.85
N HIS A 77 2.30 14.95 4.92
CA HIS A 77 2.52 15.57 6.23
C HIS A 77 3.77 15.06 6.97
N ARG A 78 4.35 13.92 6.55
CA ARG A 78 5.58 13.39 7.17
C ARG A 78 6.84 14.14 6.71
N THR A 79 6.79 14.81 5.55
CA THR A 79 7.93 15.57 5.01
C THR A 79 8.07 16.98 5.62
N ILE A 80 7.01 17.53 6.23
CA ILE A 80 7.03 18.90 6.78
C ILE A 80 7.46 18.99 8.25
N ALA A 81 7.71 17.87 8.95
CA ALA A 81 8.17 17.88 10.35
C ALA A 81 9.71 17.77 10.49
N GLY A 82 10.47 18.16 9.46
CA GLY A 82 11.94 18.15 9.45
C GLY A 82 12.58 19.45 8.95
N GLY A 83 11.84 20.56 8.93
CA GLY A 83 12.33 21.86 8.50
C GLY A 83 12.66 22.79 9.67
N GLN A 84 13.93 22.72 10.09
CA GLN A 84 14.77 23.73 10.77
C GLN A 84 14.26 24.45 12.03
#